data_AF-A0A662IDI9-F1
#
_entry.id   AF-A0A662IDI9-F1
#
_cell.length_a   1.000
_cell.length_b   1.000
_cell.length_c   1.000
_cell.angle_alpha   90.00
_cell.angle_beta   90.00
_cell.angle_gamma   90.00
#
_symmetry.space_group_name_H-M   'P 1'
#
loop_
_entity.id
_entity.type
_entity.pdbx_description
1 polymer ?
#
loop_
_entity_poly.entity_id
_entity_poly.type
_entity_poly.pdbx_seq_one_letter_code
_entity_poly.pdbx_strand_id
1 'polypeptide(L)'
;MEKALYDGCTATVDDRIGKLYSYLRERGLADDTLIIITSDHGDVQGEHEPHVEHHLCAYEELVRVPLIMRYPAVIPRNVRIKWLSQTLDILPTILDLLGVREKEFWSSLQGYSLMPSLINDTPVREFALIEYHVSVQQMFHVWRRHPEYDIRWLNY
;
A
#
# COMPACT_ATOMS: atom_id res chain seq x y z
N MET A 1 -10.77 13.01 18.76
CA MET A 1 -11.87 13.44 17.87
C MET A 1 -11.59 12.99 16.43
N GLU A 2 -10.35 13.10 15.99
CA GLU A 2 -9.86 12.70 14.67
C GLU A 2 -9.97 11.19 14.36
N LYS A 3 -9.50 10.32 15.27
CA LYS A 3 -9.55 8.86 15.08
C LYS A 3 -10.95 8.30 14.79
N ALA A 4 -11.99 8.80 15.46
CA ALA A 4 -13.37 8.34 15.22
C ALA A 4 -13.89 8.73 13.82
N LEU A 5 -13.46 9.87 13.28
CA LEU A 5 -13.77 10.28 11.92
C LEU A 5 -13.02 9.43 10.90
N TYR A 6 -11.74 9.15 11.17
CA TYR A 6 -10.92 8.22 10.38
C TYR A 6 -11.56 6.84 10.32
N ASP A 7 -11.90 6.26 11.47
CA ASP A 7 -12.58 4.96 11.58
C ASP A 7 -13.92 4.97 10.81
N GLY A 8 -14.65 6.09 10.82
CA GLY A 8 -15.88 6.28 10.03
C GLY A 8 -15.65 6.31 8.51
N CYS A 9 -14.56 6.94 8.06
CA CYS A 9 -14.13 6.90 6.66
C CYS A 9 -13.76 5.47 6.24
N THR A 10 -12.98 4.76 7.06
CA THR A 10 -12.63 3.35 6.81
C THR A 10 -13.88 2.47 6.71
N ALA A 11 -14.82 2.61 7.65
CA ALA A 11 -16.08 1.87 7.63
C ALA A 11 -16.93 2.19 6.38
N THR A 12 -16.90 3.44 5.91
CA THR A 12 -17.58 3.83 4.68
C THR A 12 -16.95 3.15 3.47
N VAL A 13 -15.62 3.11 3.37
CA VAL A 13 -14.91 2.42 2.29
C VAL A 13 -15.20 0.92 2.30
N ASP A 14 -15.20 0.28 3.47
CA ASP A 14 -15.55 -1.13 3.63
C ASP A 14 -16.94 -1.46 3.08
N ASP A 15 -17.97 -0.68 3.44
CA ASP A 15 -19.33 -0.84 2.89
C ASP A 15 -19.37 -0.68 1.36
N ARG A 16 -18.60 0.25 0.78
CA ARG A 16 -18.54 0.43 -0.67
C ARG A 16 -17.84 -0.74 -1.37
N ILE A 17 -16.76 -1.27 -0.80
CA ILE A 17 -16.09 -2.49 -1.29
C ILE A 17 -17.07 -3.68 -1.23
N GLY A 18 -17.80 -3.83 -0.12
CA GLY A 18 -18.82 -4.87 0.04
C GLY A 18 -19.91 -4.82 -1.03
N LYS A 19 -20.39 -3.62 -1.37
CA LYS A 19 -21.35 -3.40 -2.47
C LYS A 19 -20.78 -3.78 -3.83
N LEU A 20 -19.57 -3.34 -4.15
CA LEU A 20 -18.89 -3.68 -5.40
C LEU A 20 -18.71 -5.20 -5.53
N TYR A 21 -18.24 -5.86 -4.47
CA TYR A 21 -18.04 -7.30 -4.46
C TYR A 21 -19.37 -8.06 -4.59
N SER A 22 -20.43 -7.60 -3.92
CA SER A 22 -21.77 -8.20 -4.05
C SER A 22 -22.29 -8.11 -5.48
N TYR A 23 -22.12 -6.95 -6.13
CA TYR A 23 -22.45 -6.78 -7.54
C TYR A 23 -21.68 -7.75 -8.46
N LEU A 24 -20.37 -7.91 -8.27
CA LEU A 24 -19.57 -8.88 -9.02
C LEU A 24 -20.07 -10.32 -8.80
N ARG A 25 -20.46 -10.68 -7.57
CA ARG A 25 -21.00 -12.01 -7.25
C ARG A 25 -22.34 -12.26 -7.91
N GLU A 26 -23.28 -11.31 -7.83
CA GLU A 26 -24.62 -11.42 -8.43
C GLU A 26 -24.57 -11.58 -9.95
N ARG A 27 -23.54 -11.01 -10.59
CA ARG A 27 -23.29 -11.16 -12.03
C ARG A 27 -22.46 -12.39 -12.41
N GLY A 28 -22.03 -13.20 -11.43
CA GLY A 28 -21.18 -14.36 -11.68
C GLY A 28 -19.74 -14.01 -12.11
N LEU A 29 -19.31 -12.76 -11.93
CA LEU A 29 -18.00 -12.27 -12.36
C LEU A 29 -16.93 -12.39 -11.26
N ALA A 30 -17.34 -12.52 -10.00
CA ALA A 30 -16.43 -12.46 -8.86
C ALA A 30 -15.28 -13.47 -8.93
N ASP A 31 -15.51 -14.69 -9.43
CA ASP A 31 -14.48 -15.74 -9.46
C ASP A 31 -13.50 -15.59 -10.63
N ASP A 32 -13.89 -14.85 -11.67
CA ASP A 32 -13.07 -14.51 -12.85
C ASP A 32 -12.50 -13.08 -12.78
N THR A 33 -12.53 -12.48 -11.59
CA THR A 33 -11.98 -11.13 -11.35
C THR A 33 -10.87 -11.20 -10.32
N LEU A 34 -9.67 -10.71 -10.68
CA LEU A 34 -8.61 -10.44 -9.72
C LEU A 34 -8.97 -9.18 -8.92
N ILE A 35 -9.14 -9.34 -7.60
CA ILE A 35 -9.40 -8.24 -6.68
C ILE A 35 -8.15 -8.02 -5.84
N ILE A 36 -7.64 -6.79 -5.83
CA ILE A 36 -6.51 -6.35 -5.00
C ILE A 36 -6.98 -5.16 -4.17
N ILE A 37 -6.89 -5.25 -2.85
CA ILE A 37 -7.15 -4.16 -1.91
C ILE A 37 -5.83 -3.82 -1.25
N THR A 38 -5.42 -2.57 -1.40
CA THR A 38 -4.19 -2.03 -0.81
C THR A 38 -4.38 -0.56 -0.44
N SER A 39 -3.38 0.00 0.22
CA SER A 39 -3.21 1.45 0.38
C SER A 39 -1.86 1.87 -0.21
N ASP A 40 -1.73 3.15 -0.54
CA ASP A 40 -0.50 3.79 -1.01
C ASP A 40 0.43 4.15 0.16
N HIS A 41 -0.12 4.59 1.28
CA HIS A 41 0.54 4.77 2.57
C HIS A 41 -0.46 4.78 3.73
N GLY A 42 0.03 4.53 4.94
CA GLY A 42 -0.74 4.66 6.16
C GLY A 42 -0.82 6.10 6.68
N ASP A 43 -0.95 6.23 8.00
CA ASP A 43 -1.25 7.48 8.68
C ASP A 43 -0.74 7.43 10.12
N VAL A 44 0.04 8.43 10.53
CA VAL A 44 0.53 8.57 11.91
C VAL A 44 -0.46 9.42 12.72
N GLN A 45 -1.06 8.86 13.76
CA GLN A 45 -2.11 9.51 14.55
C GLN A 45 -1.63 10.02 15.92
N GLY A 46 -0.34 10.37 16.01
CA GLY A 46 0.29 10.93 17.21
C GLY A 46 1.11 9.93 18.04
N GLU A 47 1.41 8.74 17.50
CA GLU A 47 2.26 7.74 18.14
C GLU A 47 3.73 8.20 18.24
N HIS A 48 4.16 9.07 17.32
CA HIS A 48 5.53 9.50 17.16
C HIS A 48 5.64 11.01 17.01
N GLU A 49 5.47 11.77 18.10
CA GLU A 49 5.69 13.23 18.08
C GLU A 49 7.07 13.57 17.49
N PRO A 50 7.20 14.55 16.57
CA PRO A 50 6.17 15.52 16.13
C PRO A 50 5.34 15.07 14.92
N HIS A 51 5.44 13.82 14.47
CA HIS A 51 4.80 13.33 13.25
C HIS A 51 3.30 13.10 13.44
N VAL A 52 2.53 13.62 12.48
CA VAL A 52 1.08 13.45 12.37
C VAL A 52 0.70 13.28 10.90
N GLU A 53 -0.44 12.66 10.64
CA GLU A 53 -0.98 12.44 9.30
C GLU A 53 0.02 11.73 8.36
N HIS A 54 0.10 12.21 7.12
CA HIS A 54 1.00 11.75 6.07
C HIS A 54 2.40 12.38 6.19
N HIS A 55 2.88 12.64 7.43
CA HIS A 55 4.22 13.15 7.65
C HIS A 55 5.26 12.23 7.03
N LEU A 56 6.28 12.83 6.40
CA LEU A 56 7.36 12.15 5.68
C LEU A 56 8.29 11.42 6.65
N CYS A 57 7.87 10.24 7.10
CA CYS A 57 8.59 9.39 8.03
C CYS A 57 8.65 7.95 7.51
N ALA A 58 9.39 7.08 8.20
CA ALA A 58 9.53 5.67 7.86
C ALA A 58 8.97 4.74 8.95
N TYR A 59 8.07 5.24 9.79
CA TYR A 59 7.41 4.45 10.82
C TYR A 59 6.43 3.45 10.21
N GLU A 60 6.24 2.31 10.88
CA GLU A 60 5.39 1.20 10.40
C GLU A 60 3.96 1.67 10.12
N GLU A 61 3.43 2.57 10.94
CA GLU A 61 2.11 3.18 10.82
C GLU A 61 1.89 3.86 9.46
N LEU A 62 2.96 4.38 8.85
CA LEU A 62 2.92 5.01 7.53
C LEU A 62 3.29 4.03 6.40
N VAL A 63 4.24 3.13 6.62
CA VAL A 63 4.86 2.38 5.51
C VAL A 63 4.27 0.98 5.34
N ARG A 64 3.66 0.43 6.39
CA ARG A 64 3.08 -0.91 6.38
C ARG A 64 1.60 -0.87 6.06
N VAL A 65 1.31 -0.91 4.77
CA VAL A 65 -0.05 -0.90 4.23
C VAL A 65 -0.67 -2.30 4.15
N PRO A 66 -2.01 -2.42 4.17
CA PRO A 66 -2.69 -3.68 3.85
C PRO A 66 -2.41 -4.08 2.40
N LEU A 67 -2.31 -5.39 2.13
CA LEU A 67 -2.33 -5.96 0.79
C LEU A 67 -3.13 -7.27 0.82
N ILE A 68 -4.32 -7.24 0.23
CA ILE A 68 -5.24 -8.39 0.15
C ILE A 68 -5.47 -8.70 -1.32
N MET A 69 -5.23 -9.95 -1.72
CA MET A 69 -5.43 -10.41 -3.09
C MET A 69 -6.41 -11.58 -3.12
N ARG A 70 -7.35 -11.55 -4.07
CA ARG A 70 -8.32 -12.62 -4.29
C ARG A 70 -8.44 -12.91 -5.77
N TYR A 71 -8.10 -14.13 -6.16
CA TYR A 71 -8.39 -14.68 -7.48
C TYR A 71 -8.49 -16.22 -7.37
N PRO A 72 -9.69 -16.78 -7.19
CA PRO A 72 -9.87 -18.17 -6.79
C PRO A 72 -9.28 -19.22 -7.74
N ALA A 73 -9.07 -18.87 -9.02
CA ALA A 73 -8.49 -19.76 -10.00
C ALA A 73 -7.02 -20.10 -9.73
N VAL A 74 -6.27 -19.21 -9.05
CA VAL A 74 -4.82 -19.35 -8.86
C VAL A 74 -4.38 -19.07 -7.42
N ILE A 75 -4.96 -18.07 -6.77
CA ILE A 75 -4.54 -17.64 -5.43
C ILE A 75 -5.27 -18.50 -4.38
N PRO A 76 -4.54 -19.21 -3.50
CA PRO A 76 -5.14 -20.04 -2.46
C PRO A 76 -5.93 -19.20 -1.44
N ARG A 77 -7.03 -19.76 -0.94
CA ARG A 77 -7.85 -19.11 0.10
C ARG A 77 -7.19 -19.24 1.47
N ASN A 78 -7.44 -18.26 2.34
CA ASN A 78 -7.04 -18.25 3.75
C ASN A 78 -5.52 -18.39 3.97
N VAL A 79 -4.71 -17.90 3.03
CA VAL A 79 -3.26 -17.83 3.18
C VAL A 79 -2.87 -16.44 3.69
N ARG A 80 -2.02 -16.41 4.71
CA ARG A 80 -1.38 -15.19 5.21
C ARG A 80 0.11 -15.27 4.93
N ILE A 81 0.59 -14.35 4.10
CA ILE A 81 2.01 -14.25 3.77
C ILE A 81 2.73 -13.47 4.88
N LYS A 82 3.82 -14.06 5.38
CA LYS A 82 4.70 -13.45 6.41
C LYS A 82 5.95 -12.80 5.83
N TRP A 83 6.20 -13.01 4.54
CA TRP A 83 7.36 -12.49 3.82
C TRP A 83 7.17 -11.02 3.47
N LEU A 84 8.29 -10.33 3.24
CA LEU A 84 8.29 -8.93 2.86
C LEU A 84 7.72 -8.74 1.45
N SER A 85 6.96 -7.67 1.27
CA SER A 85 6.41 -7.21 0.00
C SER A 85 6.51 -5.69 -0.09
N GLN A 86 6.56 -5.17 -1.31
CA GLN A 86 6.46 -3.73 -1.59
C GLN A 86 5.29 -3.45 -2.54
N THR A 87 4.77 -2.23 -2.56
CA THR A 87 3.72 -1.81 -3.51
C THR A 87 4.15 -2.03 -4.97
N LEU A 88 5.46 -1.90 -5.26
CA LEU A 88 6.06 -2.20 -6.56
C LEU A 88 5.90 -3.66 -7.01
N ASP A 89 5.61 -4.59 -6.09
CA ASP A 89 5.41 -6.01 -6.38
C ASP A 89 4.03 -6.32 -6.97
N ILE A 90 3.07 -5.37 -6.88
CA ILE A 90 1.71 -5.56 -7.37
C ILE A 90 1.70 -5.74 -8.90
N LEU A 91 2.38 -4.85 -9.63
CA LEU A 91 2.46 -4.90 -11.09
C LEU A 91 3.07 -6.22 -11.61
N PRO A 92 4.29 -6.64 -11.21
CA PRO A 92 4.86 -7.91 -11.67
C PRO A 92 3.99 -9.11 -11.26
N THR A 93 3.31 -9.08 -10.12
CA THR A 93 2.37 -10.15 -9.74
C THR A 93 1.20 -10.27 -10.73
N ILE A 94 0.61 -9.13 -11.13
CA ILE A 94 -0.46 -9.11 -12.14
C ILE A 94 0.04 -9.64 -13.49
N LEU A 95 1.22 -9.22 -13.92
CA LEU A 95 1.79 -9.65 -15.21
C LEU A 95 2.13 -11.13 -15.23
N ASP A 96 2.63 -11.66 -14.11
CA ASP A 96 2.88 -13.09 -13.95
C ASP A 96 1.57 -13.90 -14.04
N LEU A 97 0.52 -13.43 -13.35
CA LEU A 97 -0.83 -14.02 -13.42
C LEU A 97 -1.42 -14.01 -14.83
N LEU A 98 -1.19 -12.93 -15.59
CA LEU A 98 -1.63 -12.80 -16.98
C LEU A 98 -0.74 -13.56 -17.98
N GLY A 99 0.37 -14.15 -17.52
CA GLY A 99 1.29 -14.87 -18.39
C GLY A 99 2.07 -13.97 -19.35
N VAL A 100 2.25 -12.69 -19.04
CA VAL A 100 3.08 -11.76 -19.84
C VAL A 100 4.55 -12.12 -19.62
N ARG A 101 5.31 -12.39 -20.68
CA ARG A 101 6.70 -12.88 -20.61
C ARG A 101 7.73 -12.02 -21.35
N GLU A 102 7.36 -10.82 -21.81
CA GLU A 102 8.23 -9.93 -22.58
C GLU A 102 9.45 -9.47 -21.76
N LYS A 103 10.64 -9.91 -22.16
CA LYS A 103 11.84 -9.83 -21.33
C LYS A 103 12.29 -8.38 -21.09
N GLU A 104 12.20 -7.53 -22.10
CA GLU A 104 12.55 -6.12 -22.02
C GLU A 104 11.72 -5.43 -20.93
N PHE A 105 10.40 -5.67 -20.93
CA PHE A 105 9.50 -5.12 -19.92
C PHE A 105 9.86 -5.62 -18.52
N TRP A 106 10.03 -6.92 -18.34
CA TRP A 106 10.42 -7.51 -17.04
C TRP A 106 11.74 -6.96 -16.51
N SER A 107 12.72 -6.72 -17.39
CA SER A 107 14.02 -6.17 -17.00
C SER A 107 13.97 -4.72 -16.51
N SER A 108 12.88 -4.00 -16.79
CA SER A 108 12.66 -2.62 -16.34
C SER A 108 11.96 -2.52 -14.97
N LEU A 109 11.41 -3.62 -14.47
CA LEU A 109 10.67 -3.63 -13.21
C LEU A 109 11.63 -3.72 -12.02
N GLN A 110 11.35 -2.93 -10.98
CA GLN A 110 12.07 -2.98 -9.70
C GLN A 110 11.40 -3.90 -8.67
N GLY A 111 10.13 -4.25 -8.87
CA GLY A 111 9.40 -5.19 -8.03
C GLY A 111 9.56 -6.64 -8.47
N TYR A 112 9.14 -7.57 -7.61
CA TYR A 112 9.12 -9.01 -7.87
C TYR A 112 7.68 -9.52 -7.87
N SER A 113 7.40 -10.55 -8.68
CA SER A 113 6.13 -11.26 -8.60
C SER A 113 5.99 -11.92 -7.23
N LEU A 114 4.85 -11.75 -6.57
CA LEU A 114 4.52 -12.39 -5.29
C LEU A 114 3.99 -13.83 -5.46
N MET A 115 3.83 -14.32 -6.69
CA MET A 115 3.33 -15.66 -6.96
C MET A 115 4.13 -16.78 -6.25
N PRO A 116 5.48 -16.74 -6.16
CA PRO A 116 6.24 -17.69 -5.37
C PRO A 116 5.86 -17.66 -3.88
N SER A 117 5.66 -16.47 -3.30
CA SER A 117 5.20 -16.35 -1.92
C SER A 117 3.77 -16.88 -1.74
N LEU A 118 2.87 -16.57 -2.68
CA LEU A 118 1.47 -16.98 -2.62
C LEU A 118 1.26 -18.49 -2.77
N ILE A 119 2.04 -19.15 -3.63
CA ILE A 119 1.85 -20.57 -3.97
C ILE A 119 2.78 -21.48 -3.17
N ASN A 120 4.04 -21.08 -2.98
CA ASN A 120 5.10 -21.96 -2.44
C ASN A 120 5.55 -21.57 -1.03
N ASP A 121 5.00 -20.51 -0.43
CA ASP A 121 5.42 -19.94 0.86
C ASP A 121 6.94 -19.62 0.91
N THR A 122 7.48 -19.06 -0.18
CA THR A 122 8.89 -18.66 -0.28
C THR A 122 9.05 -17.14 -0.35
N PRO A 123 10.04 -16.54 0.31
CA PRO A 123 10.31 -15.10 0.16
C PRO A 123 10.82 -14.76 -1.23
N VAL A 124 10.47 -13.57 -1.72
CA VAL A 124 10.98 -13.04 -3.01
C VAL A 124 12.05 -11.97 -2.84
N ARG A 125 12.26 -11.52 -1.60
CA ARG A 125 13.20 -10.46 -1.21
C ARG A 125 13.66 -10.68 0.24
N GLU A 126 14.86 -10.21 0.56
CA GLU A 126 15.42 -10.26 1.92
C GLU A 126 15.15 -8.96 2.71
N PHE A 127 14.96 -7.84 2.00
CA PHE A 127 14.70 -6.53 2.60
C PHE A 127 13.62 -5.77 1.81
N ALA A 128 13.03 -4.77 2.46
CA ALA A 128 12.19 -3.75 1.83
C ALA A 128 12.95 -2.42 1.80
N LEU A 129 12.76 -1.65 0.73
CA LEU A 129 13.34 -0.32 0.59
C LEU A 129 12.23 0.72 0.74
N ILE A 130 12.49 1.77 1.52
CA ILE A 130 11.68 2.97 1.48
C ILE A 130 12.57 4.18 1.25
N GLU A 131 12.07 5.07 0.40
CA GLU A 131 12.67 6.38 0.17
C GLU A 131 11.60 7.42 0.47
N TYR A 132 11.93 8.37 1.34
CA TYR A 132 11.16 9.59 1.46
C TYR A 132 12.12 10.75 1.26
N HIS A 133 11.64 11.80 0.60
CA HIS A 133 12.40 13.01 0.42
C HIS A 133 11.69 14.10 1.21
N VAL A 134 12.39 14.69 2.18
CA VAL A 134 11.85 15.82 2.93
C VAL A 134 11.44 16.90 1.92
N SER A 135 10.17 17.30 1.93
CA SER A 135 9.67 18.36 1.08
C SER A 135 10.19 19.71 1.57
N VAL A 136 11.49 19.96 1.38
CA VAL A 136 12.13 21.24 1.62
C VAL A 136 11.31 22.34 0.93
N GLN A 137 10.74 22.10 -0.23
CA GLN A 137 10.06 23.17 -0.99
C GLN A 137 8.75 23.69 -0.36
N GLN A 138 7.83 22.81 0.06
CA GLN A 138 6.53 23.26 0.58
C GLN A 138 6.66 23.88 1.98
N MET A 139 7.46 23.26 2.84
CA MET A 139 7.72 23.76 4.18
C MET A 139 8.50 25.08 4.16
N PHE A 140 9.58 25.20 3.38
CA PHE A 140 10.29 26.48 3.25
C PHE A 140 9.41 27.57 2.65
N HIS A 141 8.45 27.22 1.78
CA HIS A 141 7.50 28.19 1.24
C HIS A 141 6.55 28.73 2.30
N VAL A 142 6.04 27.88 3.20
CA VAL A 142 5.23 28.30 4.36
C VAL A 142 6.04 29.16 5.31
N TRP A 143 7.24 28.71 5.70
CA TRP A 143 8.12 29.47 6.59
C TRP A 143 8.52 30.83 6.01
N ARG A 144 8.77 30.91 4.70
CA ARG A 144 9.08 32.18 4.03
C ARG A 144 7.91 33.17 4.07
N ARG A 145 6.66 32.69 4.12
CA ARG A 145 5.47 33.54 4.27
C ARG A 145 5.10 33.82 5.73
N HIS A 146 5.44 32.89 6.62
CA HIS A 146 5.10 32.93 8.04
C HIS A 146 6.34 32.60 8.89
N PRO A 147 7.32 33.51 8.97
CA PRO A 147 8.58 33.28 9.68
C PRO A 147 8.40 33.08 11.19
N GLU A 148 7.25 33.47 11.74
CA GLU A 148 6.84 33.26 13.12
C GLU A 148 6.65 31.78 13.49
N TYR A 149 6.34 30.93 12.50
CA TYR A 149 6.36 29.48 12.68
C TYR A 149 7.75 28.99 12.31
N ASP A 150 8.64 28.85 13.31
CA ASP A 150 9.85 28.07 13.11
C ASP A 150 9.41 26.64 12.86
N ILE A 151 9.58 26.10 11.66
CA ILE A 151 9.22 24.72 11.31
C ILE A 151 10.44 23.81 11.24
N ARG A 152 11.63 24.32 11.59
CA ARG A 152 12.86 23.53 11.54
C ARG A 152 12.87 22.38 12.54
N TRP A 153 12.08 22.47 13.61
CA TRP A 153 11.88 21.38 14.59
C TRP A 153 11.17 20.15 14.00
N LEU A 154 10.49 20.28 12.86
CA LEU A 154 9.93 19.12 12.14
C LEU A 154 10.99 18.27 11.42
N ASN A 155 12.25 18.72 11.39
CA ASN A 155 13.37 18.02 10.76
C ASN A 155 14.29 17.29 11.76
N TYR A 156 13.91 17.18 13.04
CA TYR A 156 14.71 16.52 14.08
C TYR A 156 14.01 15.30 14.65
#